data_AF-A0A351Z0U2-F1
#
_entry.id   AF-A0A351Z0U2-F1
#
_cell.length_a   1.000
_cell.length_b   1.000
_cell.length_c   1.000
_cell.angle_alpha   90.00
_cell.angle_beta   90.00
_cell.angle_gamma   90.00
#
_symmetry.space_group_name_H-M   'P 1'
#
loop_
_entity.id
_entity.type
_entity.pdbx_description
1 polymer ?
#
loop_
_entity_poly.entity_id
_entity_poly.type
_entity_poly.pdbx_seq_one_letter_code
_entity_poly.pdbx_strand_id
1 'polypeptide(L)'
;MCKEKFLKEEYYITVRNNPFHPATIIENTVFAIDLLLFGTFCILSFLDKEYIPSLFFFAFAALGLFLLYQNNAPIAHASKKNVILRKYFKKYTFEFSDLSSTSFSFCKTNLNFCGKNFSIPSHYLGAKLFIRLLRIKNSPFATEEGVSALKQYIQEHACKSALLLKPKPDTVPSLTSSKIGGIPYWPSAKEYPRDEEGKKMHLLCQLNLSECKDSCGLLPQSGILQFFISPAGGDVYGMNWDRPTEQKNWRIVFHEQTEESLSEDQIKEIAAPESEYPESPILKSIALEFSPSTSYIKSDDYKMDQLVKDAAKKITGKDFEGSIYDLLGPDEINTPASQVYDMLEEKENYMLGYPSFVQYDVRSYMPKEEAAYFDTLLLHLDSLSADGKIMCWGDMGCANFLINSEALKRCDFSKVLYTWDCT
;
A
#
# COMPACT_ATOMS: atom_id res chain seq x y z
N MET A 1 -18.23 -11.74 -10.51
CA MET A 1 -18.05 -13.16 -10.13
C MET A 1 -16.57 -13.42 -9.90
N CYS A 2 -16.05 -13.12 -8.71
CA CYS A 2 -14.68 -13.49 -8.31
C CYS A 2 -14.76 -14.77 -7.48
N LYS A 3 -14.14 -15.84 -7.97
CA LYS A 3 -13.89 -17.06 -7.18
C LYS A 3 -12.65 -16.82 -6.32
N GLU A 4 -12.84 -16.31 -5.11
CA GLU A 4 -11.80 -16.34 -4.08
C GLU A 4 -11.54 -17.79 -3.67
N LYS A 5 -10.40 -18.34 -4.07
CA LYS A 5 -9.87 -19.61 -3.56
C LYS A 5 -9.04 -19.28 -2.32
N PHE A 6 -9.70 -19.07 -1.18
CA PHE A 6 -9.00 -19.09 0.11
C PHE A 6 -8.52 -20.52 0.39
N LEU A 7 -7.27 -20.66 0.81
CA LEU A 7 -6.71 -21.89 1.36
C LEU A 7 -7.62 -22.40 2.48
N LYS A 8 -8.30 -23.52 2.22
CA LYS A 8 -8.99 -24.33 3.22
C LYS A 8 -7.94 -25.01 4.09
N GLU A 9 -7.57 -24.40 5.20
CA GLU A 9 -7.15 -25.21 6.35
C GLU A 9 -8.40 -25.58 7.15
N GLU A 10 -8.83 -26.83 7.04
CA GLU A 10 -9.98 -27.36 7.75
C GLU A 10 -9.56 -27.83 9.15
N TYR A 11 -10.00 -27.11 10.18
CA TYR A 11 -9.89 -27.54 11.58
C TYR A 11 -11.23 -28.16 12.02
N TYR A 12 -11.18 -29.38 12.58
CA TYR A 12 -12.39 -30.18 12.86
C TYR A 12 -12.74 -30.18 14.35
N ILE A 13 -13.94 -29.70 14.70
CA ILE A 13 -14.54 -29.85 16.05
C ILE A 13 -16.00 -30.29 15.90
N THR A 14 -16.44 -31.26 16.70
CA THR A 14 -17.82 -31.79 16.69
C THR A 14 -18.51 -31.48 18.00
N VAL A 15 -19.76 -31.04 17.87
CA VAL A 15 -20.64 -30.77 19.01
C VAL A 15 -21.89 -31.62 18.84
N ARG A 16 -22.17 -32.54 19.78
CA ARG A 16 -23.41 -33.33 19.77
C ARG A 16 -24.56 -32.48 20.30
N ASN A 17 -25.57 -32.23 19.46
CA ASN A 17 -26.80 -31.53 19.85
C ASN A 17 -27.98 -32.47 19.98
N ASN A 18 -28.88 -32.16 20.92
CA ASN A 18 -30.21 -32.77 20.99
C ASN A 18 -31.09 -32.18 19.86
N PRO A 19 -31.55 -32.99 18.88
CA PRO A 19 -32.17 -32.48 17.65
C PRO A 19 -33.56 -31.87 17.82
N PHE A 20 -34.14 -31.87 19.03
CA PHE A 20 -35.55 -31.47 19.25
C PHE A 20 -35.76 -30.06 19.81
N HIS A 21 -34.72 -29.21 19.94
CA HIS A 21 -34.89 -27.89 20.56
C HIS A 21 -34.28 -26.74 19.71
N PRO A 22 -35.09 -25.90 19.03
CA PRO A 22 -34.61 -24.84 18.14
C PRO A 22 -33.66 -23.82 18.79
N ALA A 23 -33.83 -23.55 20.09
CA ALA A 23 -32.92 -22.65 20.84
C ALA A 23 -31.48 -23.20 20.94
N THR A 24 -31.30 -24.53 20.86
CA THR A 24 -29.97 -25.14 21.01
C THR A 24 -29.08 -24.96 19.79
N ILE A 25 -29.60 -24.73 18.58
CA ILE A 25 -28.71 -24.61 17.41
C ILE A 25 -27.94 -23.29 17.42
N ILE A 26 -28.61 -22.17 17.72
CA ILE A 26 -27.96 -20.85 17.82
C ILE A 26 -27.04 -20.81 19.03
N GLU A 27 -27.51 -21.30 20.19
CA GLU A 27 -26.72 -21.35 21.42
C GLU A 27 -25.50 -22.27 21.29
N ASN A 28 -25.63 -23.42 20.61
CA ASN A 28 -24.50 -24.33 20.39
C ASN A 28 -23.54 -23.85 19.30
N THR A 29 -24.01 -23.00 18.37
CA THR A 29 -23.14 -22.34 17.38
C THR A 29 -22.31 -21.25 18.05
N VAL A 30 -22.94 -20.39 18.87
CA VAL A 30 -22.23 -19.41 19.71
C VAL A 30 -21.26 -20.10 20.67
N PHE A 31 -21.67 -21.22 21.27
CA PHE A 31 -20.84 -22.06 22.13
C PHE A 31 -19.66 -22.74 21.42
N ALA A 32 -19.84 -23.21 20.18
CA ALA A 32 -18.75 -23.76 19.38
C ALA A 32 -17.75 -22.67 18.97
N ILE A 33 -18.24 -21.46 18.68
CA ILE A 33 -17.42 -20.28 18.40
C ILE A 33 -16.65 -19.85 19.66
N ASP A 34 -17.28 -19.85 20.83
CA ASP A 34 -16.62 -19.57 22.10
C ASP A 34 -15.55 -20.62 22.42
N LEU A 35 -15.82 -21.91 22.20
CA LEU A 35 -14.85 -22.99 22.42
C LEU A 35 -13.67 -22.94 21.43
N LEU A 36 -13.93 -22.63 20.16
CA LEU A 36 -12.93 -22.51 19.09
C LEU A 36 -12.03 -21.29 19.29
N LEU A 37 -12.59 -20.14 19.64
CA LEU A 37 -11.83 -18.90 19.78
C LEU A 37 -11.16 -18.81 21.15
N PHE A 38 -11.84 -19.14 22.25
CA PHE A 38 -11.26 -19.08 23.60
C PHE A 38 -10.45 -20.32 23.99
N GLY A 39 -10.79 -21.51 23.49
CA GLY A 39 -10.01 -22.72 23.74
C GLY A 39 -8.64 -22.69 23.07
N THR A 40 -8.57 -22.20 21.83
CA THR A 40 -7.31 -21.98 21.10
C THR A 40 -6.48 -20.86 21.74
N PHE A 41 -7.14 -19.79 22.20
CA PHE A 41 -6.55 -18.67 22.94
C PHE A 41 -5.86 -19.10 24.24
N CYS A 42 -6.51 -19.93 25.07
CA CYS A 42 -5.91 -20.42 26.33
C CYS A 42 -4.74 -21.39 26.12
N ILE A 43 -4.74 -22.17 25.03
CA ILE A 43 -3.65 -23.10 24.70
C ILE A 43 -2.39 -22.32 24.26
N LEU A 44 -2.54 -21.23 23.51
CA LEU A 44 -1.42 -20.41 23.06
C LEU A 44 -0.77 -19.62 24.22
N SER A 45 -1.56 -18.94 25.07
CA SER A 45 -1.01 -18.28 26.27
C SER A 45 -0.36 -19.25 27.27
N PHE A 46 -0.81 -20.51 27.33
CA PHE A 46 -0.22 -21.55 28.17
C PHE A 46 1.19 -21.96 27.73
N LEU A 47 1.47 -21.96 26.43
CA LEU A 47 2.80 -22.30 25.90
C LEU A 47 3.80 -21.15 26.10
N ASP A 48 3.34 -19.91 26.12
CA ASP A 48 4.20 -18.70 26.15
C ASP A 48 4.32 -18.02 27.53
N LYS A 49 3.70 -18.57 28.59
CA LYS A 49 3.80 -18.10 30.00
C LYS A 49 3.36 -16.65 30.26
N GLU A 50 2.47 -16.07 29.45
CA GLU A 50 1.91 -14.72 29.71
C GLU A 50 0.51 -14.80 30.37
N TYR A 51 0.28 -13.95 31.38
CA TYR A 51 -1.02 -13.77 32.06
C TYR A 51 -1.78 -12.58 31.45
N ILE A 52 -3.06 -12.75 31.11
CA ILE A 52 -3.89 -11.68 30.53
C ILE A 52 -5.24 -11.61 31.25
N PRO A 53 -5.59 -10.48 31.90
CA PRO A 53 -6.93 -10.26 32.43
C PRO A 53 -7.88 -9.76 31.34
N SER A 54 -9.06 -10.38 31.23
CA SER A 54 -10.21 -9.80 30.53
C SER A 54 -11.28 -9.46 31.58
N LEU A 55 -12.01 -8.35 31.41
CA LEU A 55 -12.82 -7.71 32.46
C LEU A 55 -13.95 -8.59 33.08
N PHE A 56 -14.13 -9.84 32.66
CA PHE A 56 -15.14 -10.76 33.21
C PHE A 56 -14.72 -12.23 33.29
N PHE A 57 -13.48 -12.59 32.91
CA PHE A 57 -13.01 -13.97 32.91
C PHE A 57 -11.61 -14.12 33.53
N PHE A 58 -11.47 -15.10 34.42
CA PHE A 58 -10.19 -15.49 35.05
C PHE A 58 -9.91 -16.98 34.76
N ALA A 59 -8.64 -17.30 34.49
CA ALA A 59 -8.17 -18.67 34.27
C ALA A 59 -7.10 -19.04 35.32
N PHE A 60 -7.20 -20.24 35.88
CA PHE A 60 -6.22 -20.79 36.84
C PHE A 60 -5.77 -22.18 36.38
N ALA A 61 -4.46 -22.47 36.48
CA ALA A 61 -3.89 -23.76 36.12
C ALA A 61 -3.01 -24.32 37.24
N ALA A 62 -3.34 -25.53 37.71
CA ALA A 62 -2.50 -26.32 38.61
C ALA A 62 -2.66 -27.82 38.30
N LEU A 63 -1.56 -28.56 38.24
CA LEU A 63 -1.52 -30.04 38.17
C LEU A 63 -2.39 -30.67 37.06
N GLY A 64 -2.39 -30.10 35.85
CA GLY A 64 -3.10 -30.67 34.70
C GLY A 64 -4.62 -30.48 34.70
N LEU A 65 -5.12 -29.56 35.54
CA LEU A 65 -6.50 -29.11 35.58
C LEU A 65 -6.55 -27.64 35.12
N PHE A 66 -7.39 -27.36 34.13
CA PHE A 66 -7.69 -26.00 33.66
C PHE A 66 -9.07 -25.60 34.17
N LEU A 67 -9.22 -24.44 34.81
CA LEU A 67 -10.49 -23.91 35.30
C LEU A 67 -10.78 -22.54 34.70
N LEU A 68 -11.95 -22.39 34.09
CA LEU A 68 -12.39 -21.15 33.45
C LEU A 68 -13.54 -20.55 34.27
N TYR A 69 -13.39 -19.30 34.68
CA TYR A 69 -14.34 -18.60 35.53
C TYR A 69 -15.03 -17.46 34.78
N GLN A 70 -16.33 -17.26 35.04
CA GLN A 70 -17.08 -16.08 34.64
C GLN A 70 -17.76 -15.52 35.90
N ASN A 71 -17.57 -14.23 36.22
CA ASN A 71 -18.13 -13.60 37.43
C ASN A 71 -17.83 -14.39 38.73
N ASN A 72 -16.59 -14.87 38.91
CA ASN A 72 -16.15 -15.69 40.04
C ASN A 72 -16.82 -17.07 40.20
N ALA A 73 -17.54 -17.57 39.19
CA ALA A 73 -18.08 -18.92 39.16
C ALA A 73 -17.35 -19.80 38.12
N PRO A 74 -16.96 -21.06 38.45
CA PRO A 74 -16.31 -21.95 37.50
C PRO A 74 -17.32 -22.43 36.45
N ILE A 75 -17.09 -22.05 35.20
CA ILE A 75 -17.94 -22.41 34.05
C ILE A 75 -17.37 -23.54 33.21
N ALA A 76 -16.06 -23.80 33.30
CA ALA A 76 -15.42 -24.91 32.60
C ALA A 76 -14.32 -25.53 33.46
N HIS A 77 -14.12 -26.85 33.34
CA HIS A 77 -12.86 -27.47 33.69
C HIS A 77 -12.39 -28.46 32.63
N ALA A 78 -11.10 -28.39 32.28
CA ALA A 78 -10.47 -29.29 31.32
C ALA A 78 -9.39 -30.13 32.02
N SER A 79 -9.33 -31.41 31.65
CA SER A 79 -8.34 -32.38 32.08
C SER A 79 -7.77 -33.09 30.84
N LYS A 80 -6.70 -33.89 31.01
CA LYS A 80 -6.05 -34.63 29.91
C LYS A 80 -6.97 -35.43 28.99
N LYS A 81 -8.18 -35.80 29.43
CA LYS A 81 -9.11 -36.65 28.65
C LYS A 81 -10.51 -36.09 28.49
N ASN A 82 -10.88 -35.07 29.26
CA ASN A 82 -12.27 -34.60 29.36
C ASN A 82 -12.34 -33.09 29.47
N VAL A 83 -13.36 -32.50 28.84
CA VAL A 83 -13.80 -31.12 29.11
C VAL A 83 -15.19 -31.19 29.74
N ILE A 84 -15.35 -30.54 30.89
CA ILE A 84 -16.61 -30.47 31.62
C ILE A 84 -17.02 -29.01 31.77
N LEU A 85 -18.21 -28.68 31.28
CA LEU A 85 -18.75 -27.31 31.28
C LEU A 85 -19.98 -27.24 32.19
N ARG A 86 -20.03 -26.19 33.01
CA ARG A 86 -21.17 -25.88 33.89
C ARG A 86 -21.72 -24.50 33.52
N LYS A 87 -22.94 -24.49 32.97
CA LYS A 87 -23.71 -23.26 32.72
C LYS A 87 -25.16 -23.48 33.13
N TYR A 88 -25.75 -22.52 33.85
CA TYR A 88 -27.14 -22.57 34.32
C TYR A 88 -27.51 -23.87 35.06
N PHE A 89 -26.66 -24.32 35.98
CA PHE A 89 -26.85 -25.54 36.79
C PHE A 89 -26.86 -26.88 36.01
N LYS A 90 -26.59 -26.89 34.70
CA LYS A 90 -26.42 -28.11 33.90
C LYS A 90 -24.94 -28.44 33.69
N LYS A 91 -24.60 -29.72 33.82
CA LYS A 91 -23.26 -30.27 33.61
C LYS A 91 -23.21 -30.97 32.24
N TYR A 92 -22.25 -30.57 31.41
CA TYR A 92 -21.94 -31.22 30.14
C TYR A 92 -20.55 -31.84 30.22
N THR A 93 -20.35 -33.04 29.65
CA THR A 93 -19.07 -33.76 29.69
C THR A 93 -18.77 -34.27 28.28
N PHE A 94 -17.59 -33.96 27.78
CA PHE A 94 -17.14 -34.32 26.43
C PHE A 94 -15.85 -35.14 26.50
N GLU A 95 -15.84 -36.30 25.82
CA GLU A 95 -14.67 -37.15 25.62
C GLU A 95 -14.04 -36.89 24.23
N PHE A 96 -12.71 -36.84 24.15
CA PHE A 96 -11.99 -36.48 22.91
C PHE A 96 -12.22 -37.42 21.71
N SER A 97 -12.75 -38.63 21.92
CA SER A 97 -12.99 -39.63 20.87
C SER A 97 -14.27 -39.42 20.03
N ASP A 98 -15.14 -38.48 20.40
CA ASP A 98 -16.48 -38.32 19.81
C ASP A 98 -16.58 -37.27 18.68
N LEU A 99 -15.46 -36.85 18.08
CA LEU A 99 -15.42 -35.77 17.10
C LEU A 99 -15.55 -36.27 15.63
N SER A 100 -16.76 -36.32 15.05
CA SER A 100 -16.97 -36.42 13.58
C SER A 100 -17.81 -35.30 12.93
N SER A 101 -17.25 -34.74 11.85
CA SER A 101 -17.76 -33.94 10.70
C SER A 101 -18.84 -32.86 10.87
N THR A 102 -18.44 -31.59 10.90
CA THR A 102 -19.22 -30.42 10.41
C THR A 102 -18.25 -29.36 9.87
N SER A 103 -18.57 -28.71 8.74
CA SER A 103 -17.72 -27.73 8.04
C SER A 103 -18.21 -26.29 8.24
N PHE A 104 -17.30 -25.32 8.40
CA PHE A 104 -17.62 -23.88 8.48
C PHE A 104 -16.65 -23.01 7.66
N SER A 105 -17.10 -21.81 7.28
CA SER A 105 -16.29 -20.81 6.56
C SER A 105 -16.59 -19.38 7.02
N PHE A 106 -15.57 -18.53 7.08
CA PHE A 106 -15.67 -17.12 7.50
C PHE A 106 -15.70 -16.16 6.29
N CYS A 107 -16.55 -15.14 6.32
CA CYS A 107 -16.50 -14.02 5.36
C CYS A 107 -16.81 -12.69 6.08
N LYS A 108 -15.81 -11.80 6.17
CA LYS A 108 -15.86 -10.43 6.74
C LYS A 108 -16.59 -10.26 8.08
N THR A 109 -17.93 -10.27 8.10
CA THR A 109 -18.80 -10.12 9.28
C THR A 109 -19.80 -11.27 9.48
N ASN A 110 -19.74 -12.30 8.64
CA ASN A 110 -20.68 -13.41 8.64
C ASN A 110 -19.96 -14.76 8.74
N LEU A 111 -20.50 -15.65 9.58
CA LEU A 111 -20.14 -17.06 9.65
C LEU A 111 -21.15 -17.86 8.82
N ASN A 112 -20.69 -18.68 7.88
CA ASN A 112 -21.55 -19.69 7.25
C ASN A 112 -21.37 -21.02 7.98
N PHE A 113 -22.46 -21.49 8.60
CA PHE A 113 -22.51 -22.77 9.29
C PHE A 113 -23.68 -23.59 8.74
N CYS A 114 -23.38 -24.75 8.15
CA CYS A 114 -24.36 -25.63 7.50
C CYS A 114 -25.28 -24.90 6.50
N GLY A 115 -24.74 -23.98 5.70
CA GLY A 115 -25.50 -23.22 4.70
C GLY A 115 -26.32 -22.06 5.26
N LYS A 116 -26.25 -21.78 6.57
CA LYS A 116 -26.88 -20.60 7.21
C LYS A 116 -25.84 -19.55 7.55
N ASN A 117 -26.16 -18.29 7.26
CA ASN A 117 -25.32 -17.14 7.58
C ASN A 117 -25.70 -16.56 8.95
N PHE A 118 -24.69 -16.34 9.79
CA PHE A 118 -24.82 -15.72 11.11
C PHE A 118 -24.01 -14.44 11.16
N SER A 119 -24.62 -13.33 11.59
CA SER A 119 -23.92 -12.08 11.84
C SER A 119 -23.04 -12.22 13.07
N ILE A 120 -21.75 -11.92 12.93
CA ILE A 120 -20.77 -12.01 14.01
C ILE A 120 -20.83 -10.72 14.85
N PRO A 121 -21.13 -10.79 16.16
CA PRO A 121 -21.12 -9.61 17.03
C PRO A 121 -19.76 -8.89 17.07
N SER A 122 -19.77 -7.57 17.33
CA SER A 122 -18.58 -6.71 17.31
C SER A 122 -17.44 -7.15 18.23
N HIS A 123 -17.73 -7.81 19.36
CA HIS A 123 -16.69 -8.33 20.27
C HIS A 123 -15.87 -9.49 19.68
N TYR A 124 -16.38 -10.21 18.67
CA TYR A 124 -15.61 -11.25 17.96
C TYR A 124 -14.69 -10.67 16.87
N LEU A 125 -14.89 -9.43 16.40
CA LEU A 125 -13.87 -8.74 15.60
C LEU A 125 -12.59 -8.54 16.42
N GLY A 126 -12.71 -8.37 17.73
CA GLY A 126 -11.56 -8.34 18.65
C GLY A 126 -10.77 -9.65 18.65
N ALA A 127 -11.45 -10.80 18.59
CA ALA A 127 -10.78 -12.11 18.51
C ALA A 127 -10.06 -12.31 17.17
N LYS A 128 -10.66 -11.88 16.05
CA LYS A 128 -10.03 -11.97 14.72
C LYS A 128 -8.80 -11.07 14.63
N LEU A 129 -8.90 -9.85 15.14
CA LEU A 129 -7.76 -8.93 15.25
C LEU A 129 -6.68 -9.56 16.13
N PHE A 130 -7.02 -10.04 17.33
CA PHE A 130 -6.07 -10.67 18.25
C PHE A 130 -5.35 -11.89 17.64
N ILE A 131 -6.05 -12.78 16.94
CA ILE A 131 -5.43 -13.92 16.24
C ILE A 131 -4.46 -13.44 15.15
N ARG A 132 -4.82 -12.39 14.40
CA ARG A 132 -3.92 -11.77 13.41
C ARG A 132 -2.66 -11.25 14.11
N LEU A 133 -2.80 -10.54 15.22
CA LEU A 133 -1.66 -10.01 15.99
C LEU A 133 -0.78 -11.11 16.57
N LEU A 134 -1.36 -12.21 17.07
CA LEU A 134 -0.58 -13.36 17.53
C LEU A 134 0.19 -14.05 16.39
N ARG A 135 -0.41 -14.14 15.19
CA ARG A 135 0.28 -14.69 14.02
C ARG A 135 1.44 -13.80 13.61
N ILE A 136 1.25 -12.48 13.63
CA ILE A 136 2.32 -11.52 13.38
C ILE A 136 3.42 -11.68 14.42
N LYS A 137 3.13 -11.64 15.72
CA LYS A 137 4.13 -11.74 16.81
C LYS A 137 4.92 -13.06 16.77
N ASN A 138 4.31 -14.14 16.29
CA ASN A 138 4.96 -15.45 16.14
C ASN A 138 5.45 -15.73 14.71
N SER A 139 5.38 -14.75 13.83
CA SER A 139 5.88 -14.85 12.46
C SER A 139 7.41 -14.94 12.47
N PRO A 140 8.04 -15.71 11.58
CA PRO A 140 9.48 -15.59 11.33
C PRO A 140 9.89 -14.16 11.01
N PHE A 141 8.99 -13.34 10.47
CA PHE A 141 9.20 -11.93 10.14
C PHE A 141 8.96 -10.97 11.32
N ALA A 142 8.81 -11.49 12.54
CA ALA A 142 8.70 -10.71 13.78
C ALA A 142 10.03 -10.62 14.54
N THR A 143 11.12 -11.14 13.97
CA THR A 143 12.46 -11.10 14.55
C THR A 143 13.37 -10.24 13.69
N GLU A 144 14.46 -9.74 14.27
CA GLU A 144 15.49 -8.99 13.57
C GLU A 144 16.04 -9.77 12.36
N GLU A 145 16.27 -11.07 12.52
CA GLU A 145 16.78 -11.92 11.44
C GLU A 145 15.78 -12.05 10.29
N GLY A 146 14.50 -12.26 10.60
CA GLY A 146 13.46 -12.40 9.57
C GLY A 146 13.19 -11.12 8.82
N VAL A 147 13.13 -9.99 9.53
CA VAL A 147 12.99 -8.67 8.90
C VAL A 147 14.23 -8.35 8.07
N SER A 148 15.43 -8.58 8.58
CA SER A 148 16.67 -8.37 7.82
C SER A 148 16.71 -9.23 6.55
N ALA A 149 16.28 -10.49 6.64
CA ALA A 149 16.19 -11.38 5.48
C ALA A 149 15.16 -10.87 4.44
N LEU A 150 14.00 -10.38 4.88
CA LEU A 150 13.01 -9.79 3.98
C LEU A 150 13.55 -8.51 3.32
N LYS A 151 14.16 -7.63 4.10
CA LYS A 151 14.78 -6.39 3.62
C LYS A 151 15.83 -6.70 2.57
N GLN A 152 16.75 -7.62 2.85
CA GLN A 152 17.77 -8.06 1.89
C GLN A 152 17.14 -8.65 0.62
N TYR A 153 16.11 -9.49 0.76
CA TYR A 153 15.41 -10.06 -0.38
C TYR A 153 14.83 -8.98 -1.31
N ILE A 154 14.17 -7.96 -0.73
CA ILE A 154 13.64 -6.81 -1.47
C ILE A 154 14.77 -6.04 -2.16
N GLN A 155 15.88 -5.78 -1.45
CA GLN A 155 17.03 -5.07 -2.01
C GLN A 155 17.66 -5.81 -3.20
N GLU A 156 17.68 -7.14 -3.18
CA GLU A 156 18.24 -7.96 -4.25
C GLU A 156 17.31 -8.13 -5.45
N HIS A 157 16.00 -8.23 -5.22
CA HIS A 157 15.03 -8.65 -6.25
C HIS A 157 14.13 -7.53 -6.76
N ALA A 158 14.06 -6.41 -6.03
CA ALA A 158 13.12 -5.32 -6.29
C ALA A 158 13.75 -3.95 -6.05
N CYS A 159 14.99 -3.78 -6.52
CA CYS A 159 15.68 -2.50 -6.60
C CYS A 159 15.78 -2.00 -8.05
N LYS A 160 15.82 -0.69 -8.23
CA LYS A 160 16.01 0.00 -9.50
C LYS A 160 16.90 1.22 -9.28
N SER A 161 17.67 1.60 -10.30
CA SER A 161 18.32 2.90 -10.29
C SER A 161 17.27 4.00 -10.41
N ALA A 162 17.45 5.08 -9.65
CA ALA A 162 16.62 6.25 -9.64
C ALA A 162 17.48 7.51 -9.63
N LEU A 163 16.87 8.63 -9.95
CA LEU A 163 17.49 9.95 -9.95
C LEU A 163 16.66 10.86 -9.07
N LEU A 164 17.14 11.15 -7.86
CA LEU A 164 16.48 12.10 -6.96
C LEU A 164 16.57 13.50 -7.56
N LEU A 165 15.48 14.25 -7.41
CA LEU A 165 15.31 15.62 -7.83
C LEU A 165 15.30 16.51 -6.60
N LYS A 166 16.48 16.94 -6.16
CA LYS A 166 16.64 17.70 -4.92
C LYS A 166 16.38 19.19 -5.17
N PRO A 167 15.56 19.86 -4.35
CA PRO A 167 15.35 21.30 -4.46
C PRO A 167 16.62 22.10 -4.14
N LYS A 168 16.85 23.17 -4.91
CA LYS A 168 17.92 24.16 -4.69
C LYS A 168 17.33 25.52 -4.32
N PRO A 169 16.99 25.78 -3.05
CA PRO A 169 16.26 26.99 -2.65
C PRO A 169 17.05 28.29 -2.88
N ASP A 170 18.38 28.23 -2.82
CA ASP A 170 19.26 29.40 -3.01
C ASP A 170 19.67 29.63 -4.48
N THR A 171 19.06 28.90 -5.42
CA THR A 171 19.38 29.00 -6.85
C THR A 171 18.19 29.53 -7.63
N VAL A 172 18.38 30.63 -8.36
CA VAL A 172 17.41 31.11 -9.34
C VAL A 172 17.54 30.23 -10.59
N PRO A 173 16.48 29.50 -11.00
CA PRO A 173 16.54 28.64 -12.17
C PRO A 173 16.69 29.47 -13.44
N SER A 174 17.64 29.09 -14.30
CA SER A 174 17.73 29.68 -15.65
C SER A 174 16.61 29.16 -16.53
N LEU A 175 16.41 29.76 -17.71
CA LEU A 175 15.36 29.32 -18.64
C LEU A 175 15.44 27.82 -18.98
N THR A 176 16.65 27.30 -19.17
CA THR A 176 16.89 25.90 -19.57
C THR A 176 17.13 24.95 -18.40
N SER A 177 17.32 25.43 -17.17
CA SER A 177 17.67 24.55 -16.04
C SER A 177 16.51 23.67 -15.60
N SER A 178 16.83 22.59 -14.89
CA SER A 178 15.82 21.77 -14.21
C SER A 178 15.12 22.55 -13.10
N LYS A 179 13.78 22.48 -13.05
CA LYS A 179 12.94 23.24 -12.11
C LYS A 179 11.55 22.63 -11.93
N ILE A 180 10.92 22.93 -10.79
CA ILE A 180 9.48 22.81 -10.59
C ILE A 180 8.87 24.20 -10.79
N GLY A 181 7.79 24.29 -11.56
CA GLY A 181 7.11 25.55 -11.83
C GLY A 181 7.96 26.59 -12.58
N GLY A 182 7.46 27.83 -12.56
CA GLY A 182 8.12 28.99 -13.15
C GLY A 182 8.03 29.03 -14.68
N ILE A 183 8.90 29.83 -15.29
CA ILE A 183 8.88 30.08 -16.73
C ILE A 183 9.55 28.91 -17.46
N PRO A 184 8.84 28.22 -18.39
CA PRO A 184 9.39 27.13 -19.18
C PRO A 184 10.35 27.65 -20.25
N TYR A 185 11.32 26.83 -20.65
CA TYR A 185 11.98 27.00 -21.95
C TYR A 185 10.95 26.79 -23.07
N TRP A 186 10.81 27.75 -23.98
CA TRP A 186 9.86 27.60 -25.09
C TRP A 186 10.33 28.33 -26.37
N PRO A 187 10.60 27.61 -27.47
CA PRO A 187 10.91 28.24 -28.76
C PRO A 187 9.72 29.04 -29.31
N SER A 188 9.93 30.29 -29.69
CA SER A 188 8.86 31.19 -30.15
C SER A 188 8.10 30.71 -31.38
N ALA A 189 8.70 29.85 -32.21
CA ALA A 189 8.08 29.28 -33.39
C ALA A 189 7.14 28.08 -33.09
N LYS A 190 7.20 27.51 -31.88
CA LYS A 190 6.42 26.32 -31.51
C LYS A 190 5.10 26.72 -30.86
N GLU A 191 4.01 26.07 -31.27
CA GLU A 191 2.70 26.29 -30.65
C GLU A 191 2.69 25.84 -29.18
N TYR A 192 2.40 26.78 -28.28
CA TYR A 192 2.37 26.55 -26.84
C TYR A 192 1.22 25.61 -26.42
N PRO A 193 1.43 24.67 -25.47
CA PRO A 193 0.43 23.68 -25.10
C PRO A 193 -0.83 24.33 -24.53
N ARG A 194 -1.98 23.83 -24.99
CA ARG A 194 -3.31 24.25 -24.54
C ARG A 194 -4.13 23.07 -24.10
N ASP A 195 -4.99 23.30 -23.11
CA ASP A 195 -6.00 22.36 -22.61
C ASP A 195 -7.15 22.17 -23.62
N GLU A 196 -8.14 21.35 -23.26
CA GLU A 196 -9.28 21.09 -24.13
C GLU A 196 -10.18 22.32 -24.36
N GLU A 197 -10.16 23.28 -23.44
CA GLU A 197 -10.84 24.58 -23.57
C GLU A 197 -10.01 25.63 -24.32
N GLY A 198 -8.78 25.29 -24.73
CA GLY A 198 -7.88 26.19 -25.46
C GLY A 198 -7.12 27.18 -24.59
N LYS A 199 -7.18 27.09 -23.25
CA LYS A 199 -6.32 27.88 -22.35
C LYS A 199 -4.92 27.32 -22.33
N LYS A 200 -3.94 28.20 -22.12
CA LYS A 200 -2.53 27.82 -22.11
C LYS A 200 -2.23 27.05 -20.83
N MET A 201 -1.52 25.93 -20.92
CA MET A 201 -1.12 25.16 -19.74
C MET A 201 0.04 25.82 -19.00
N HIS A 202 0.18 25.59 -17.69
CA HIS A 202 1.35 26.02 -16.93
C HIS A 202 2.32 24.89 -16.69
N LEU A 203 3.59 25.27 -16.48
CA LEU A 203 4.67 24.33 -16.24
C LEU A 203 4.50 23.70 -14.85
N LEU A 204 4.45 22.36 -14.81
CA LEU A 204 4.55 21.58 -13.59
C LEU A 204 6.03 21.33 -13.25
N CYS A 205 6.77 20.77 -14.19
CA CYS A 205 8.18 20.45 -14.02
C CYS A 205 8.91 20.50 -15.36
N GLN A 206 10.16 20.97 -15.34
CA GLN A 206 11.09 20.95 -16.45
C GLN A 206 12.39 20.29 -16.01
N LEU A 207 12.92 19.40 -16.83
CA LEU A 207 14.11 18.62 -16.57
C LEU A 207 15.06 18.75 -17.75
N ASN A 208 16.25 19.29 -17.50
CA ASN A 208 17.32 19.36 -18.47
C ASN A 208 18.16 18.10 -18.38
N LEU A 209 17.98 17.19 -19.34
CA LEU A 209 18.59 15.87 -19.30
C LEU A 209 20.12 15.93 -19.44
N SER A 210 20.66 17.04 -19.97
CA SER A 210 22.11 17.30 -20.00
C SER A 210 22.73 17.49 -18.61
N GLU A 211 21.91 17.84 -17.60
CA GLU A 211 22.33 17.96 -16.19
C GLU A 211 22.33 16.60 -15.47
N CYS A 212 21.78 15.58 -16.10
CA CYS A 212 21.63 14.25 -15.54
C CYS A 212 22.78 13.32 -15.97
N LYS A 213 23.18 12.43 -15.07
CA LYS A 213 24.03 11.27 -15.40
C LYS A 213 23.23 10.00 -15.19
N ASP A 214 22.42 9.64 -16.19
CA ASP A 214 21.69 8.38 -16.17
C ASP A 214 22.64 7.20 -16.33
N SER A 215 22.68 6.34 -15.30
CA SER A 215 23.50 5.13 -15.28
C SER A 215 22.81 3.92 -15.94
N CYS A 216 21.49 3.95 -16.13
CA CYS A 216 20.72 2.83 -16.67
C CYS A 216 20.45 2.93 -18.18
N GLY A 217 20.74 4.08 -18.80
CA GLY A 217 20.67 4.28 -20.26
C GLY A 217 19.24 4.30 -20.82
N LEU A 218 18.26 4.66 -19.99
CA LEU A 218 16.86 4.81 -20.41
C LEU A 218 16.58 6.22 -20.89
N LEU A 219 17.22 7.23 -20.28
CA LEU A 219 16.99 8.62 -20.60
C LEU A 219 17.87 9.08 -21.79
N PRO A 220 17.36 9.99 -22.63
CA PRO A 220 18.18 10.72 -23.59
C PRO A 220 19.36 11.43 -22.91
N GLN A 221 20.51 11.53 -23.61
CA GLN A 221 21.72 12.17 -23.06
C GLN A 221 21.61 13.69 -22.93
N SER A 222 20.66 14.31 -23.64
CA SER A 222 20.46 15.75 -23.66
C SER A 222 19.01 16.09 -24.02
N GLY A 223 18.68 17.38 -23.91
CA GLY A 223 17.37 17.91 -24.24
C GLY A 223 16.58 18.32 -23.00
N ILE A 224 15.47 19.03 -23.23
CA ILE A 224 14.58 19.53 -22.17
C ILE A 224 13.28 18.74 -22.23
N LEU A 225 12.97 18.03 -21.15
CA LEU A 225 11.72 17.33 -20.93
C LEU A 225 10.82 18.17 -20.01
N GLN A 226 9.59 18.42 -20.44
CA GLN A 226 8.66 19.30 -19.73
C GLN A 226 7.32 18.61 -19.50
N PHE A 227 6.73 18.92 -18.36
CA PHE A 227 5.42 18.45 -17.92
C PHE A 227 4.55 19.67 -17.67
N PHE A 228 3.40 19.72 -18.32
CA PHE A 228 2.43 20.80 -18.22
C PHE A 228 1.10 20.24 -17.73
N ILE A 229 0.38 21.05 -16.95
CA ILE A 229 -0.97 20.73 -16.51
C ILE A 229 -1.91 21.89 -16.84
N SER A 230 -3.16 21.53 -17.04
CA SER A 230 -4.23 22.49 -17.31
C SER A 230 -4.48 23.36 -16.09
N PRO A 231 -4.75 24.65 -16.31
CA PRO A 231 -5.30 25.50 -15.27
C PRO A 231 -6.81 25.37 -15.10
N ALA A 232 -7.50 24.86 -16.12
CA ALA A 232 -8.89 24.48 -16.06
C ALA A 232 -9.00 23.04 -15.54
N GLY A 233 -9.77 22.85 -14.48
CA GLY A 233 -9.93 21.52 -13.87
C GLY A 233 -10.18 21.52 -12.37
N GLY A 234 -10.12 22.67 -11.72
CA GLY A 234 -10.29 22.75 -10.27
C GLY A 234 -9.25 21.88 -9.54
N ASP A 235 -9.72 21.15 -8.54
CA ASP A 235 -8.88 20.33 -7.66
C ASP A 235 -8.32 19.04 -8.30
N VAL A 236 -8.50 18.80 -9.60
CA VAL A 236 -8.04 17.55 -10.27
C VAL A 236 -6.70 17.66 -11.00
N TYR A 237 -6.09 18.84 -11.05
CA TYR A 237 -4.76 19.11 -11.60
C TYR A 237 -4.51 18.51 -13.00
N GLY A 238 -5.52 18.57 -13.86
CA GLY A 238 -5.47 18.12 -15.25
C GLY A 238 -5.53 16.60 -15.48
N MET A 239 -5.55 15.78 -14.44
CA MET A 239 -5.60 14.33 -14.58
C MET A 239 -6.94 13.87 -15.18
N ASN A 240 -6.95 12.72 -15.84
CA ASN A 240 -8.16 12.15 -16.44
C ASN A 240 -8.35 10.71 -15.95
N TRP A 241 -9.42 10.45 -15.20
CA TRP A 241 -9.65 9.18 -14.50
C TRP A 241 -10.03 8.07 -15.49
N ASP A 242 -10.87 8.41 -16.46
CA ASP A 242 -11.38 7.47 -17.46
C ASP A 242 -10.32 7.16 -18.53
N ARG A 243 -9.48 8.15 -18.85
CA ARG A 243 -8.50 8.08 -19.94
C ARG A 243 -7.18 8.73 -19.51
N PRO A 244 -6.42 8.10 -18.57
CA PRO A 244 -5.24 8.69 -17.96
C PRO A 244 -4.05 8.88 -18.91
N THR A 245 -4.16 8.40 -20.15
CA THR A 245 -3.16 8.61 -21.21
C THR A 245 -3.53 9.71 -22.20
N GLU A 246 -4.74 10.28 -22.13
CA GLU A 246 -5.14 11.37 -23.01
C GLU A 246 -4.56 12.70 -22.52
N GLN A 247 -3.57 13.22 -23.25
CA GLN A 247 -2.88 14.48 -23.01
C GLN A 247 -3.72 15.73 -23.39
N LYS A 248 -4.99 15.74 -22.96
CA LYS A 248 -5.92 16.85 -23.16
C LYS A 248 -5.67 17.98 -22.17
N ASN A 249 -5.71 17.66 -20.88
CA ASN A 249 -5.58 18.64 -19.78
C ASN A 249 -4.23 18.52 -19.04
N TRP A 250 -3.29 17.80 -19.64
CA TRP A 250 -1.89 17.77 -19.27
C TRP A 250 -1.09 17.46 -20.54
N ARG A 251 0.20 17.81 -20.57
CA ARG A 251 1.04 17.60 -21.75
C ARG A 251 2.49 17.35 -21.37
N ILE A 252 3.11 16.37 -22.04
CA ILE A 252 4.56 16.21 -22.05
C ILE A 252 5.11 16.78 -23.34
N VAL A 253 6.15 17.58 -23.22
CA VAL A 253 6.86 18.15 -24.37
C VAL A 253 8.34 17.88 -24.21
N PHE A 254 8.95 17.28 -25.24
CA PHE A 254 10.38 17.07 -25.31
C PHE A 254 10.99 17.98 -26.38
N HIS A 255 12.08 18.65 -26.02
CA HIS A 255 12.90 19.47 -26.91
C HIS A 255 14.28 18.84 -27.00
N GLU A 256 14.58 18.19 -28.12
CA GLU A 256 15.87 17.51 -28.32
C GLU A 256 17.05 18.50 -28.35
N GLN A 257 16.82 19.70 -28.89
CA GLN A 257 17.80 20.77 -28.99
C GLN A 257 17.29 22.03 -28.30
N THR A 258 18.22 22.78 -27.70
CA THR A 258 17.95 24.06 -27.05
C THR A 258 18.47 25.21 -27.89
N GLU A 259 17.67 26.26 -28.03
CA GLU A 259 18.04 27.53 -28.64
C GLU A 259 18.67 28.44 -27.58
N GLU A 260 19.89 28.92 -27.83
CA GLU A 260 20.66 29.71 -26.85
C GLU A 260 20.16 31.17 -26.70
N SER A 261 19.42 31.71 -27.69
CA SER A 261 19.10 33.13 -27.78
C SER A 261 17.65 33.49 -27.44
N LEU A 262 17.00 32.73 -26.55
CA LEU A 262 15.63 33.03 -26.12
C LEU A 262 15.60 34.10 -25.02
N SER A 263 14.68 35.05 -25.15
CA SER A 263 14.40 36.05 -24.11
C SER A 263 13.32 35.55 -23.17
N GLU A 264 13.56 35.59 -21.86
CA GLU A 264 12.55 35.26 -20.86
C GLU A 264 11.29 36.14 -20.99
N ASP A 265 11.45 37.41 -21.35
CA ASP A 265 10.32 38.34 -21.45
C ASP A 265 9.40 37.97 -22.62
N GLN A 266 9.94 37.50 -23.74
CA GLN A 266 9.13 36.96 -24.84
C GLN A 266 8.33 35.73 -24.41
N ILE A 267 8.93 34.87 -23.57
CA ILE A 267 8.25 33.67 -23.10
C ILE A 267 7.18 34.03 -22.06
N LYS A 268 7.38 35.05 -21.22
CA LYS A 268 6.32 35.52 -20.29
C LYS A 268 5.09 36.05 -21.01
N GLU A 269 5.21 36.56 -22.24
CA GLU A 269 4.07 36.96 -23.06
C GLU A 269 3.33 35.74 -23.66
N ILE A 270 4.06 34.64 -23.89
CA ILE A 270 3.52 33.40 -24.44
C ILE A 270 2.96 32.52 -23.33
N ALA A 271 3.66 32.32 -22.23
CA ALA A 271 3.16 31.64 -21.05
C ALA A 271 2.08 32.49 -20.38
N ALA A 272 1.19 31.86 -19.66
CA ALA A 272 0.23 32.59 -18.85
C ALA A 272 0.86 32.93 -17.49
N PRO A 273 0.49 34.08 -16.90
CA PRO A 273 1.00 34.51 -15.60
C PRO A 273 0.55 33.56 -14.47
N GLU A 274 1.40 33.37 -13.47
CA GLU A 274 1.11 32.51 -12.30
C GLU A 274 -0.20 32.88 -11.58
N SER A 275 -0.59 34.15 -11.62
CA SER A 275 -1.85 34.64 -11.03
C SER A 275 -3.12 34.07 -11.66
N GLU A 276 -3.03 33.49 -12.87
CA GLU A 276 -4.18 32.85 -13.52
C GLU A 276 -4.49 31.46 -12.91
N TYR A 277 -3.63 30.94 -12.01
CA TYR A 277 -3.64 29.54 -11.55
C TYR A 277 -3.62 29.36 -10.02
N PRO A 278 -4.57 29.94 -9.28
CA PRO A 278 -4.56 29.93 -7.81
C PRO A 278 -4.72 28.53 -7.20
N GLU A 279 -5.27 27.57 -7.95
CA GLU A 279 -5.49 26.18 -7.53
C GLU A 279 -4.41 25.24 -8.08
N SER A 280 -3.27 25.76 -8.52
CA SER A 280 -2.13 24.93 -8.94
C SER A 280 -1.55 24.14 -7.77
N PRO A 281 -1.11 22.88 -7.98
CA PRO A 281 -0.35 22.16 -6.96
C PRO A 281 1.02 22.81 -6.75
N ILE A 282 1.50 23.63 -7.70
CA ILE A 282 2.74 24.39 -7.57
C ILE A 282 2.47 25.71 -6.85
N LEU A 283 3.10 25.87 -5.71
CA LEU A 283 2.95 27.02 -4.82
C LEU A 283 4.13 27.98 -4.93
N LYS A 284 5.31 27.46 -5.30
CA LYS A 284 6.51 28.26 -5.55
C LYS A 284 7.43 27.57 -6.55
N SER A 285 7.94 28.32 -7.52
CA SER A 285 8.99 27.83 -8.42
C SER A 285 10.29 27.53 -7.67
N ILE A 286 10.97 26.44 -8.02
CA ILE A 286 12.28 26.08 -7.43
C ILE A 286 13.18 25.38 -8.44
N ALA A 287 14.48 25.67 -8.38
CA ALA A 287 15.50 24.94 -9.15
C ALA A 287 15.68 23.52 -8.59
N LEU A 288 16.06 22.58 -9.45
CA LEU A 288 16.33 21.19 -9.07
C LEU A 288 17.77 20.80 -9.36
N GLU A 289 18.25 19.77 -8.68
CA GLU A 289 19.45 19.03 -9.07
C GLU A 289 19.25 17.52 -9.05
N PHE A 290 19.95 16.84 -9.94
CA PHE A 290 19.96 15.39 -10.00
C PHE A 290 20.96 14.80 -9.01
N SER A 291 20.52 13.79 -8.26
CA SER A 291 21.39 12.99 -7.39
C SER A 291 21.11 11.50 -7.65
N PRO A 292 22.12 10.68 -8.01
CA PRO A 292 21.92 9.25 -8.19
C PRO A 292 21.39 8.60 -6.91
N SER A 293 20.46 7.67 -7.06
CA SER A 293 19.90 6.91 -5.94
C SER A 293 19.48 5.50 -6.38
N THR A 294 19.11 4.71 -5.39
CA THR A 294 18.49 3.39 -5.56
C THR A 294 17.08 3.48 -5.00
N SER A 295 16.10 3.12 -5.83
CA SER A 295 14.70 3.02 -5.43
C SER A 295 14.35 1.55 -5.24
N TYR A 296 13.69 1.23 -4.12
CA TYR A 296 13.08 -0.07 -3.88
C TYR A 296 11.60 -0.01 -4.21
N ILE A 297 11.01 -1.17 -4.50
CA ILE A 297 9.57 -1.29 -4.71
C ILE A 297 8.80 -0.67 -3.53
N LYS A 298 7.70 0.00 -3.81
CA LYS A 298 6.86 0.64 -2.81
C LYS A 298 5.80 -0.33 -2.31
N SER A 299 5.31 -0.16 -1.08
CA SER A 299 4.28 -1.02 -0.49
C SER A 299 2.96 -1.02 -1.26
N ASP A 300 2.72 0.07 -1.99
CA ASP A 300 1.55 0.34 -2.81
C ASP A 300 1.66 -0.19 -4.26
N ASP A 301 2.85 -0.59 -4.74
CA ASP A 301 3.05 -1.08 -6.11
C ASP A 301 2.30 -2.39 -6.32
N TYR A 302 1.60 -2.51 -7.45
CA TYR A 302 0.76 -3.68 -7.74
C TYR A 302 1.51 -5.02 -7.76
N LYS A 303 2.85 -5.01 -7.82
CA LYS A 303 3.70 -6.21 -7.77
C LYS A 303 4.14 -6.60 -6.35
N MET A 304 3.95 -5.73 -5.35
CA MET A 304 4.40 -5.95 -3.97
C MET A 304 3.87 -7.26 -3.39
N ASP A 305 2.57 -7.51 -3.50
CA ASP A 305 1.96 -8.73 -2.96
C ASP A 305 2.62 -9.99 -3.51
N GLN A 306 2.92 -10.04 -4.82
CA GLN A 306 3.59 -11.20 -5.40
C GLN A 306 5.02 -11.33 -4.89
N LEU A 307 5.76 -10.21 -4.80
CA LEU A 307 7.12 -10.19 -4.27
C LEU A 307 7.19 -10.74 -2.85
N VAL A 308 6.25 -10.34 -1.98
CA VAL A 308 6.19 -10.78 -0.58
C VAL A 308 5.89 -12.27 -0.47
N LYS A 309 5.01 -12.81 -1.33
CA LYS A 309 4.75 -14.26 -1.37
C LYS A 309 6.00 -15.04 -1.75
N ASP A 310 6.73 -14.57 -2.76
CA ASP A 310 7.96 -15.18 -3.23
C ASP A 310 9.07 -15.10 -2.16
N ALA A 311 9.19 -13.95 -1.49
CA ALA A 311 10.11 -13.74 -0.37
C ALA A 311 9.79 -14.67 0.80
N ALA A 312 8.53 -14.75 1.21
CA ALA A 312 8.09 -15.59 2.33
C ALA A 312 8.38 -17.06 2.07
N LYS A 313 8.08 -17.54 0.86
CA LYS A 313 8.39 -18.90 0.43
C LYS A 313 9.89 -19.17 0.41
N LYS A 314 10.68 -18.23 -0.09
CA LYS A 314 12.14 -18.36 -0.16
C LYS A 314 12.79 -18.42 1.22
N ILE A 315 12.36 -17.55 2.13
CA ILE A 315 12.97 -17.37 3.46
C ILE A 315 12.52 -18.46 4.43
N THR A 316 11.24 -18.83 4.42
CA THR A 316 10.65 -19.73 5.42
C THR A 316 10.37 -21.14 4.89
N GLY A 317 10.38 -21.34 3.57
CA GLY A 317 9.96 -22.58 2.93
C GLY A 317 8.45 -22.81 2.91
N LYS A 318 7.65 -21.87 3.40
CA LYS A 318 6.18 -21.97 3.49
C LYS A 318 5.51 -20.98 2.55
N ASP A 319 4.41 -21.40 1.93
CA ASP A 319 3.58 -20.49 1.15
C ASP A 319 2.92 -19.46 2.08
N PHE A 320 2.81 -18.23 1.58
CA PHE A 320 2.17 -17.11 2.26
C PHE A 320 1.10 -16.53 1.33
N GLU A 321 0.00 -16.08 1.91
CA GLU A 321 -1.06 -15.35 1.20
C GLU A 321 -1.44 -14.13 2.03
N GLY A 322 -1.24 -12.96 1.46
CA GLY A 322 -1.48 -11.67 2.12
C GLY A 322 -0.59 -10.58 1.52
N SER A 323 -0.77 -9.36 2.02
CA SER A 323 0.10 -8.23 1.68
C SER A 323 1.31 -8.15 2.60
N ILE A 324 2.19 -7.19 2.35
CA ILE A 324 3.30 -6.87 3.26
C ILE A 324 2.80 -6.52 4.68
N TYR A 325 1.66 -5.83 4.79
CA TYR A 325 1.05 -5.46 6.06
C TYR A 325 0.47 -6.67 6.81
N ASP A 326 0.04 -7.72 6.09
CA ASP A 326 -0.35 -8.98 6.71
C ASP A 326 0.86 -9.78 7.21
N LEU A 327 2.01 -9.66 6.52
CA LEU A 327 3.23 -10.37 6.86
C LEU A 327 3.93 -9.75 8.07
N LEU A 328 4.11 -8.43 8.05
CA LEU A 328 4.86 -7.68 9.04
C LEU A 328 3.98 -7.18 10.18
N GLY A 329 2.71 -6.86 9.90
CA GLY A 329 1.86 -6.19 10.88
C GLY A 329 2.31 -4.76 11.18
N PRO A 330 1.62 -4.07 12.11
CA PRO A 330 1.95 -2.71 12.47
C PRO A 330 3.18 -2.66 13.41
N ASP A 331 3.91 -1.55 13.38
CA ASP A 331 5.17 -1.37 14.10
C ASP A 331 5.04 -1.47 15.63
N GLU A 332 3.87 -1.12 16.19
CA GLU A 332 3.63 -1.27 17.63
C GLU A 332 3.62 -2.73 18.09
N ILE A 333 3.51 -3.68 17.15
CA ILE A 333 3.42 -5.12 17.41
C ILE A 333 4.66 -5.84 16.92
N ASN A 334 5.25 -5.37 15.81
CA ASN A 334 6.48 -5.89 15.24
C ASN A 334 7.47 -4.75 15.06
N THR A 335 8.11 -4.32 16.16
CA THR A 335 9.04 -3.18 16.13
C THR A 335 10.15 -3.30 15.08
N PRO A 336 10.74 -4.49 14.82
CA PRO A 336 11.70 -4.63 13.72
C PRO A 336 11.15 -4.24 12.35
N ALA A 337 9.84 -4.40 12.09
CA ALA A 337 9.21 -4.10 10.79
C ALA A 337 9.43 -2.66 10.30
N SER A 338 9.64 -1.70 11.21
CA SER A 338 9.90 -0.31 10.87
C SER A 338 11.08 -0.18 9.91
N GLN A 339 12.10 -1.04 10.02
CA GLN A 339 13.27 -1.03 9.14
C GLN A 339 12.94 -1.32 7.67
N VAL A 340 11.85 -2.07 7.43
CA VAL A 340 11.33 -2.34 6.09
C VAL A 340 10.43 -1.19 5.68
N TYR A 341 9.46 -0.78 6.51
CA TYR A 341 8.56 0.33 6.16
C TYR A 341 9.32 1.63 5.87
N ASP A 342 10.30 2.01 6.71
CA ASP A 342 11.17 3.18 6.48
C ASP A 342 11.89 3.11 5.13
N MET A 343 12.29 1.92 4.69
CA MET A 343 12.94 1.72 3.39
C MET A 343 11.94 1.83 2.23
N LEU A 344 10.68 1.42 2.43
CA LEU A 344 9.66 1.48 1.38
C LEU A 344 9.06 2.89 1.27
N GLU A 345 8.92 3.62 2.38
CA GLU A 345 8.19 4.89 2.47
C GLU A 345 9.04 6.15 2.21
N GLU A 346 10.22 6.03 1.59
CA GLU A 346 11.03 7.20 1.23
C GLU A 346 10.24 8.18 0.34
N LYS A 347 10.03 9.40 0.86
CA LYS A 347 9.31 10.54 0.26
C LYS A 347 10.26 11.53 -0.38
N GLU A 348 10.37 11.48 -1.69
CA GLU A 348 11.24 12.38 -2.46
C GLU A 348 10.67 12.58 -3.86
N ASN A 349 11.09 13.61 -4.56
CA ASN A 349 10.87 13.70 -6.00
C ASN A 349 11.96 12.93 -6.75
N TYR A 350 11.59 12.17 -7.77
CA TYR A 350 12.57 11.39 -8.52
C TYR A 350 12.10 11.01 -9.92
N MET A 351 13.07 10.76 -10.79
CA MET A 351 12.84 10.02 -12.04
C MET A 351 13.27 8.57 -11.89
N LEU A 352 12.70 7.71 -12.73
CA LEU A 352 12.98 6.27 -12.74
C LEU A 352 12.64 5.64 -11.38
N GLY A 353 13.11 4.42 -11.10
CA GLY A 353 12.73 3.73 -9.86
C GLY A 353 11.33 3.11 -9.88
N TYR A 354 10.70 3.05 -8.70
CA TYR A 354 9.34 2.56 -8.49
C TYR A 354 8.39 3.69 -8.11
N PRO A 355 7.17 3.73 -8.66
CA PRO A 355 6.17 4.72 -8.24
C PRO A 355 5.68 4.45 -6.82
N SER A 356 5.26 5.52 -6.16
CA SER A 356 4.55 5.49 -4.88
C SER A 356 3.21 6.19 -5.02
N PHE A 357 2.24 5.78 -4.21
CA PHE A 357 0.86 6.22 -4.21
C PHE A 357 0.39 6.40 -2.77
N VAL A 358 -0.40 7.44 -2.50
CA VAL A 358 -1.01 7.58 -1.17
C VAL A 358 -2.18 6.61 -1.00
N GLN A 359 -2.89 6.33 -2.11
CA GLN A 359 -4.04 5.43 -2.12
C GLN A 359 -3.66 4.07 -2.69
N TYR A 360 -3.78 3.91 -4.01
CA TYR A 360 -3.59 2.64 -4.69
C TYR A 360 -2.93 2.84 -6.05
N ASP A 361 -2.01 1.95 -6.40
CA ASP A 361 -1.47 1.90 -7.75
C ASP A 361 -2.59 1.63 -8.77
N VAL A 362 -2.84 2.60 -9.63
CA VAL A 362 -3.88 2.54 -10.66
C VAL A 362 -3.73 1.34 -11.60
N ARG A 363 -2.50 0.82 -11.77
CA ARG A 363 -2.23 -0.38 -12.59
C ARG A 363 -2.85 -1.65 -11.99
N SER A 364 -3.14 -1.67 -10.70
CA SER A 364 -3.82 -2.79 -10.03
C SER A 364 -5.26 -3.01 -10.52
N TYR A 365 -5.90 -1.98 -11.07
CA TYR A 365 -7.26 -2.03 -11.61
C TYR A 365 -7.31 -2.16 -13.13
N MET A 366 -6.16 -2.09 -13.80
CA MET A 366 -6.06 -2.21 -15.26
C MET A 366 -6.00 -3.66 -15.72
N PRO A 367 -6.40 -3.96 -16.96
CA PRO A 367 -6.06 -5.22 -17.62
C PRO A 367 -4.54 -5.46 -17.55
N LYS A 368 -4.13 -6.71 -17.28
CA LYS A 368 -2.72 -7.06 -17.04
C LYS A 368 -1.77 -6.61 -18.15
N GLU A 369 -2.18 -6.72 -19.41
CA GLU A 369 -1.37 -6.30 -20.57
C GLU A 369 -1.20 -4.78 -20.64
N GLU A 370 -2.22 -4.02 -20.24
CA GLU A 370 -2.19 -2.56 -20.18
C GLU A 370 -1.32 -2.08 -19.00
N ALA A 371 -1.50 -2.66 -17.81
CA ALA A 371 -0.65 -2.42 -16.66
C ALA A 371 0.84 -2.70 -16.95
N ALA A 372 1.12 -3.75 -17.73
CA ALA A 372 2.47 -4.13 -18.12
C ALA A 372 3.12 -3.17 -19.12
N TYR A 373 2.33 -2.39 -19.88
CA TYR A 373 2.86 -1.37 -20.77
C TYR A 373 3.61 -0.26 -20.01
N PHE A 374 3.07 0.15 -18.85
CA PHE A 374 3.60 1.19 -17.97
C PHE A 374 4.61 0.63 -16.95
N ASP A 375 5.71 0.10 -17.47
CA ASP A 375 6.75 -0.60 -16.70
C ASP A 375 7.77 0.32 -16.01
N THR A 376 7.81 1.59 -16.41
CA THR A 376 8.82 2.56 -16.01
C THR A 376 8.17 3.81 -15.44
N LEU A 377 8.63 4.24 -14.26
CA LEU A 377 8.31 5.56 -13.74
C LEU A 377 9.14 6.60 -14.50
N LEU A 378 8.49 7.53 -15.18
CA LEU A 378 9.16 8.66 -15.82
C LEU A 378 9.48 9.75 -14.79
N LEU A 379 8.49 10.11 -13.97
CA LEU A 379 8.60 11.16 -12.96
C LEU A 379 7.63 10.90 -11.82
N HIS A 380 8.13 10.98 -10.58
CA HIS A 380 7.36 11.04 -9.35
C HIS A 380 7.56 12.40 -8.69
N LEU A 381 6.46 13.00 -8.25
CA LEU A 381 6.40 14.30 -7.61
C LEU A 381 5.58 14.20 -6.33
N ASP A 382 6.24 14.22 -5.18
CA ASP A 382 5.63 14.23 -3.85
C ASP A 382 5.34 15.68 -3.40
N SER A 383 4.39 15.85 -2.49
CA SER A 383 4.15 17.14 -1.84
C SER A 383 5.39 17.57 -1.06
N LEU A 384 5.97 18.71 -1.43
CA LEU A 384 7.23 19.21 -0.87
C LEU A 384 7.00 20.39 0.08
N SER A 385 7.43 20.21 1.34
CA SER A 385 7.51 21.27 2.34
C SER A 385 8.97 21.58 2.71
N ALA A 386 9.71 22.29 1.87
CA ALA A 386 10.92 22.99 2.32
C ALA A 386 10.58 24.47 2.56
N ASP A 387 10.79 24.97 3.78
CA ASP A 387 10.66 26.39 4.21
C ASP A 387 9.36 27.13 3.83
N GLY A 388 8.29 26.37 3.59
CA GLY A 388 7.02 26.87 3.06
C GLY A 388 6.77 26.34 1.66
N LYS A 389 6.01 25.24 1.60
CA LYS A 389 5.10 24.87 0.52
C LYS A 389 5.62 25.17 -0.91
N ILE A 390 6.44 24.28 -1.47
CA ILE A 390 6.85 24.35 -2.88
C ILE A 390 5.74 23.78 -3.76
N MET A 391 5.25 22.61 -3.38
CA MET A 391 4.25 21.86 -4.12
C MET A 391 3.36 21.09 -3.15
N CYS A 392 2.06 21.05 -3.39
CA CYS A 392 1.08 20.36 -2.57
C CYS A 392 0.01 19.74 -3.47
N TRP A 393 -0.09 18.43 -3.45
CA TRP A 393 -1.11 17.67 -4.17
C TRP A 393 -2.27 17.37 -3.23
N GLY A 394 -3.35 18.16 -3.28
CA GLY A 394 -4.49 17.97 -2.39
C GLY A 394 -4.07 17.93 -0.90
N ASP A 395 -4.47 16.89 -0.18
CA ASP A 395 -4.08 16.64 1.22
C ASP A 395 -2.77 15.82 1.31
N MET A 396 -1.66 16.48 0.97
CA MET A 396 -0.30 15.94 1.05
C MET A 396 -0.09 14.65 0.24
N GLY A 397 -0.57 14.69 -1.00
CA GLY A 397 -0.50 13.64 -1.99
C GLY A 397 0.78 13.60 -2.82
N CYS A 398 0.76 12.79 -3.87
CA CYS A 398 1.82 12.69 -4.86
C CYS A 398 1.28 12.45 -6.27
N ALA A 399 2.11 12.71 -7.27
CA ALA A 399 1.82 12.48 -8.68
C ALA A 399 2.86 11.58 -9.34
N ASN A 400 2.40 10.79 -10.32
CA ASN A 400 3.19 9.86 -11.09
C ASN A 400 2.93 10.01 -12.58
N PHE A 401 4.01 9.98 -13.36
CA PHE A 401 4.00 9.80 -14.81
C PHE A 401 4.65 8.46 -15.14
N LEU A 402 3.89 7.51 -15.70
CA LEU A 402 4.39 6.17 -16.04
C LEU A 402 4.45 5.99 -17.55
N ILE A 403 5.52 5.38 -18.05
CA ILE A 403 5.78 5.18 -19.48
C ILE A 403 6.28 3.76 -19.73
N ASN A 404 6.20 3.33 -21.00
CA ASN A 404 6.91 2.16 -21.47
C ASN A 404 8.41 2.44 -21.65
N SER A 405 9.27 1.59 -21.11
CA SER A 405 10.73 1.69 -21.18
C SER A 405 11.26 1.84 -22.62
N GLU A 406 10.71 1.10 -23.57
CA GLU A 406 11.13 1.17 -24.97
C GLU A 406 10.63 2.43 -25.68
N ALA A 407 9.46 2.96 -25.29
CA ALA A 407 8.99 4.26 -25.76
C ALA A 407 9.88 5.40 -25.24
N LEU A 408 10.27 5.34 -23.96
CA LEU A 408 11.19 6.30 -23.35
C LEU A 408 12.54 6.36 -24.08
N LYS A 409 13.15 5.20 -24.38
CA LYS A 409 14.41 5.12 -25.15
C LYS A 409 14.30 5.74 -26.55
N ARG A 410 13.10 5.74 -27.15
CA ARG A 410 12.83 6.34 -28.45
C ARG A 410 12.34 7.80 -28.37
N CYS A 411 12.34 8.39 -27.18
CA CYS A 411 11.78 9.73 -26.91
C CYS A 411 10.30 9.86 -27.31
N ASP A 412 9.54 8.75 -27.26
CA ASP A 412 8.12 8.72 -27.61
C ASP A 412 7.25 8.90 -26.36
N PHE A 413 6.91 10.15 -26.08
CA PHE A 413 6.06 10.54 -24.96
C PHE A 413 4.57 10.59 -25.31
N SER A 414 4.15 10.03 -26.46
CA SER A 414 2.74 10.09 -26.90
C SER A 414 1.79 9.31 -25.99
N LYS A 415 2.28 8.22 -25.37
CA LYS A 415 1.52 7.36 -24.47
C LYS A 415 2.21 7.24 -23.10
N VAL A 416 1.87 8.18 -22.23
CA VAL A 416 2.26 8.21 -20.81
C VAL A 416 0.99 8.16 -19.98
N LEU A 417 1.01 7.49 -18.84
CA LEU A 417 -0.07 7.50 -17.86
C LEU A 417 0.25 8.58 -16.83
N TYR A 418 -0.65 9.55 -16.67
CA TYR A 418 -0.58 10.53 -15.59
C TYR A 418 -1.64 10.21 -14.52
N THR A 419 -1.20 10.17 -13.26
CA THR A 419 -2.07 10.00 -12.10
C THR A 419 -1.52 10.79 -10.91
N TRP A 420 -2.40 11.20 -10.01
CA TRP A 420 -2.06 11.73 -8.70
C TRP A 420 -3.13 11.30 -7.71
N ASP A 421 -2.77 11.21 -6.44
CA ASP A 421 -3.69 10.93 -5.35
C ASP A 421 -3.23 11.63 -4.06
N CYS A 422 -4.11 11.69 -3.07
CA CYS A 422 -3.83 12.23 -1.74
C CYS A 422 -4.62 11.48 -0.68
N THR A 423 -4.42 11.87 0.59
CA THR A 423 -5.05 11.24 1.75
C THR A 423 -6.57 11.33 1.74
#